data_AF-A0A3E3I5Z6-F1
#
_entry.id   AF-A0A3E3I5Z6-F1
#
_cell.length_a   1.000
_cell.length_b   1.000
_cell.length_c   1.000
_cell.angle_alpha   90.00
_cell.angle_beta   90.00
_cell.angle_gamma   90.00
#
_symmetry.space_group_name_H-M   'P 1'
#
loop_
_entity.id
_entity.type
_entity.pdbx_description
1 polymer ?
#
loop_
_entity_poly.entity_id
_entity_poly.type
_entity_poly.pdbx_seq_one_letter_code
_entity_poly.pdbx_strand_id
1 'polypeptide(L)'
;MLTLKVIDKDRQVKCMSSGEEETSLAVLSAYEEGDKILVETTEKNCFLWLQVDDALGKSLVYLTDTYEYTIPFGEKRICYSPKVFSGDRHLLCVKKARAYEIGAYRNLALNVNDQHGNEVCYPRASANVETRGESVFAAMNAIDGVTENRSHGAWPYASWGINRQDDARIRLDFGRPVEVDTIVLYTRADFPHDNWWVDGKITFSDGSEMQLPMEKSVLPHTFTFEKKTITWLEMGDLIKAEDPSPFPALTQIEVYGKEAAGN
;
A
#
# COMPACT_ATOMS: atom_id res chain seq x y z
N MET A 1 -18.47 11.10 -14.02
CA MET A 1 -18.86 9.68 -14.03
C MET A 1 -17.70 8.75 -13.64
N LEU A 2 -17.95 7.87 -12.66
CA LEU A 2 -17.13 6.75 -12.23
C LEU A 2 -17.68 5.45 -12.84
N THR A 3 -16.81 4.50 -13.19
CA THR A 3 -17.19 3.18 -13.71
C THR A 3 -16.31 2.08 -13.11
N LEU A 4 -16.94 1.01 -12.64
CA LEU A 4 -16.31 -0.24 -12.25
C LEU A 4 -16.60 -1.31 -13.30
N LYS A 5 -15.58 -2.06 -13.74
CA LYS A 5 -15.75 -3.21 -14.62
C LYS A 5 -14.97 -4.40 -14.08
N VAL A 6 -15.50 -5.59 -14.28
CA VAL A 6 -14.71 -6.82 -14.28
C VAL A 6 -14.56 -7.25 -15.73
N ILE A 7 -13.31 -7.46 -16.15
CA ILE A 7 -12.97 -8.00 -17.47
C ILE A 7 -12.29 -9.35 -17.31
N ASP A 8 -12.48 -10.24 -18.28
CA ASP A 8 -11.77 -11.51 -18.34
C ASP A 8 -10.36 -11.37 -18.98
N LYS A 9 -9.65 -12.49 -19.07
CA LYS A 9 -8.32 -12.59 -19.69
C LYS A 9 -8.27 -12.13 -21.16
N ASP A 10 -9.41 -12.20 -21.86
CA ASP A 10 -9.57 -11.80 -23.26
C ASP A 10 -10.12 -10.36 -23.38
N ARG A 11 -10.11 -9.62 -22.26
CA ARG A 11 -10.61 -8.24 -22.08
C ARG A 11 -12.11 -8.08 -22.38
N GLN A 12 -12.90 -9.16 -22.33
CA GLN A 12 -14.35 -9.06 -22.42
C GLN A 12 -14.93 -8.64 -21.08
N VAL A 13 -15.91 -7.74 -21.09
CA VAL A 13 -16.57 -7.29 -19.85
C VAL A 13 -17.50 -8.39 -19.33
N LYS A 14 -17.23 -8.89 -18.12
CA LYS A 14 -18.10 -9.82 -17.40
C LYS A 14 -19.28 -9.08 -16.77
N CYS A 15 -19.01 -7.95 -16.12
CA CYS A 15 -20.02 -7.07 -15.53
C CYS A 15 -19.46 -5.66 -15.32
N MET A 16 -20.34 -4.66 -15.27
CA MET A 16 -19.96 -3.28 -14.99
C MET A 16 -21.06 -2.50 -14.28
N SER A 17 -20.69 -1.41 -13.63
CA SER A 17 -21.61 -0.42 -13.10
C SER A 17 -20.99 0.98 -13.16
N SER A 18 -21.82 2.00 -13.35
CA SER A 18 -21.38 3.41 -13.45
C SER A 18 -22.25 4.31 -12.57
N GLY A 19 -21.72 5.48 -12.20
CA GLY A 19 -22.45 6.49 -11.43
C GLY A 19 -21.69 7.82 -11.36
N GLU A 20 -22.38 8.93 -11.09
CA GLU A 20 -21.71 10.24 -11.09
C GLU A 20 -20.85 10.48 -9.84
N GLU A 21 -21.39 10.15 -8.67
CA GLU A 21 -20.76 10.41 -7.36
C GLU A 21 -20.24 9.14 -6.70
N GLU A 22 -20.95 8.02 -6.89
CA GLU A 22 -20.59 6.71 -6.38
C GLU A 22 -21.22 5.63 -7.27
N THR A 23 -20.61 4.46 -7.29
CA THR A 23 -21.21 3.26 -7.87
C THR A 23 -20.74 2.02 -7.12
N SER A 24 -21.57 0.98 -7.14
CA SER A 24 -21.25 -0.33 -6.58
C SER A 24 -21.54 -1.40 -7.61
N LEU A 25 -20.75 -2.47 -7.60
CA LEU A 25 -20.88 -3.59 -8.52
C LEU A 25 -20.89 -4.90 -7.72
N ALA A 26 -22.01 -5.61 -7.79
CA ALA A 26 -22.11 -6.98 -7.28
C ALA A 26 -21.64 -7.95 -8.36
N VAL A 27 -20.55 -8.67 -8.09
CA VAL A 27 -20.06 -9.75 -8.95
C VAL A 27 -20.67 -11.04 -8.43
N LEU A 28 -21.40 -11.76 -9.27
CA LEU A 28 -22.19 -12.95 -8.90
C LEU A 28 -21.56 -14.25 -9.43
N SER A 29 -20.23 -14.27 -9.49
CA SER A 29 -19.43 -15.42 -9.90
C SER A 29 -18.10 -15.41 -9.17
N ALA A 30 -17.48 -16.58 -9.04
CA ALA A 30 -16.07 -16.66 -8.66
C ALA A 30 -15.20 -15.99 -9.74
N TYR A 31 -14.09 -15.39 -9.32
CA TYR A 31 -13.07 -14.93 -10.24
C TYR A 31 -12.33 -16.11 -10.88
N GLU A 32 -11.87 -15.91 -12.11
CA GLU A 32 -11.02 -16.84 -12.85
C GLU A 32 -9.64 -16.23 -13.08
N GLU A 33 -8.62 -17.07 -13.25
CA GLU A 33 -7.26 -16.60 -13.48
C GLU A 33 -7.19 -15.76 -14.76
N GLY A 34 -6.67 -14.54 -14.63
CA GLY A 34 -6.64 -13.54 -15.70
C GLY A 34 -7.78 -12.52 -15.65
N ASP A 35 -8.78 -12.68 -14.78
CA ASP A 35 -9.75 -11.64 -14.49
C ASP A 35 -9.07 -10.38 -13.93
N LYS A 36 -9.59 -9.22 -14.30
CA LYS A 36 -9.12 -7.91 -13.81
C LYS A 36 -10.30 -7.00 -13.49
N ILE A 37 -10.06 -6.08 -12.55
CA ILE A 37 -10.98 -4.99 -12.22
C ILE A 37 -10.46 -3.71 -12.88
N LEU A 38 -11.33 -2.99 -13.58
CA LEU A 38 -11.04 -1.65 -14.08
C LEU A 38 -11.81 -0.62 -13.26
N VAL A 39 -11.10 0.40 -12.79
CA VAL A 39 -11.67 1.61 -12.19
C VAL A 39 -11.41 2.76 -13.14
N GLU A 40 -12.48 3.25 -13.75
CA GLU A 40 -12.44 4.32 -14.74
C GLU A 40 -13.17 5.56 -14.20
N THR A 41 -12.69 6.73 -14.60
CA THR A 41 -13.29 8.02 -14.25
C THR A 41 -13.17 8.98 -15.43
N THR A 42 -14.20 9.80 -15.64
CA THR A 42 -14.13 10.91 -16.60
C THR A 42 -13.30 12.08 -16.09
N GLU A 43 -13.05 12.16 -14.78
CA GLU A 43 -12.23 13.17 -14.12
C GLU A 43 -10.85 12.58 -13.81
N LYS A 44 -9.78 13.18 -14.33
CA LYS A 44 -8.42 12.85 -13.90
C LYS A 44 -8.12 13.50 -12.56
N ASN A 45 -7.13 12.96 -11.85
CA ASN A 45 -6.55 13.59 -10.66
C ASN A 45 -7.58 13.80 -9.53
N CYS A 46 -8.31 12.74 -9.18
CA CYS A 46 -9.43 12.81 -8.24
C CYS A 46 -9.25 11.90 -7.02
N PHE A 47 -9.85 12.29 -5.90
CA PHE A 47 -9.87 11.48 -4.67
C PHE A 47 -11.07 10.56 -4.65
N LEU A 48 -10.82 9.27 -4.41
CA LEU A 48 -11.84 8.22 -4.38
C LEU A 48 -11.70 7.36 -3.14
N TRP A 49 -12.82 6.99 -2.53
CA TRP A 49 -12.88 5.77 -1.72
C TRP A 49 -13.02 4.58 -2.65
N LEU A 50 -12.03 3.68 -2.64
CA LEU A 50 -11.97 2.48 -3.47
C LEU A 50 -12.06 1.22 -2.61
N GLN A 51 -12.85 0.26 -3.07
CA GLN A 51 -12.90 -1.13 -2.59
C GLN A 51 -12.94 -2.06 -3.81
N VAL A 52 -11.87 -2.82 -4.04
CA VAL A 52 -11.84 -3.83 -5.11
C VAL A 52 -12.38 -5.20 -4.65
N ASP A 53 -12.50 -5.45 -3.35
CA ASP A 53 -13.11 -6.63 -2.74
C ASP A 53 -13.58 -6.32 -1.31
N ASP A 54 -14.71 -6.88 -0.90
CA ASP A 54 -15.32 -6.60 0.41
C ASP A 54 -14.52 -7.13 1.60
N ALA A 55 -13.74 -8.20 1.42
CA ALA A 55 -12.88 -8.72 2.46
C ALA A 55 -11.50 -8.04 2.51
N LEU A 56 -11.13 -7.27 1.47
CA LEU A 56 -9.87 -6.52 1.41
C LEU A 56 -10.00 -5.15 2.10
N GLY A 57 -11.13 -4.47 1.88
CA GLY A 57 -11.47 -3.22 2.54
C GLY A 57 -11.35 -1.98 1.65
N LYS A 58 -11.50 -0.81 2.30
CA LYS A 58 -11.59 0.50 1.64
C LYS A 58 -10.34 1.33 1.84
N SER A 59 -9.92 2.07 0.83
CA SER A 59 -8.87 3.09 0.96
C SER A 59 -9.24 4.38 0.26
N LEU A 60 -8.84 5.51 0.86
CA LEU A 60 -8.94 6.82 0.25
C LEU A 60 -7.72 7.03 -0.63
N VAL A 61 -7.93 6.91 -1.93
CA VAL A 61 -6.89 6.95 -2.96
C VAL A 61 -6.98 8.22 -3.80
N TYR A 62 -5.87 8.57 -4.43
CA TYR A 62 -5.77 9.62 -5.45
C TYR A 62 -5.51 8.98 -6.81
N LEU A 63 -6.47 9.07 -7.71
CA LEU A 63 -6.45 8.40 -9.01
C LEU A 63 -6.08 9.38 -10.13
N THR A 64 -5.01 9.09 -10.87
CA THR A 64 -4.49 9.95 -11.95
C THR A 64 -4.88 9.46 -13.35
N ASP A 65 -5.13 8.16 -13.52
CA ASP A 65 -5.62 7.55 -14.75
C ASP A 65 -6.45 6.29 -14.46
N THR A 66 -6.83 5.52 -15.48
CA THR A 66 -7.56 4.25 -15.33
C THR A 66 -6.74 3.25 -14.53
N TYR A 67 -7.27 2.77 -13.41
CA TYR A 67 -6.61 1.76 -12.60
C TYR A 67 -7.08 0.36 -13.01
N GLU A 68 -6.12 -0.48 -13.40
CA GLU A 68 -6.33 -1.90 -13.72
C GLU A 68 -5.76 -2.74 -12.57
N TYR A 69 -6.64 -3.38 -11.80
CA TYR A 69 -6.27 -4.25 -10.69
C TYR A 69 -6.39 -5.71 -11.12
N THR A 70 -5.29 -6.45 -11.06
CA THR A 70 -5.26 -7.88 -11.39
C THR A 70 -5.76 -8.71 -10.22
N ILE A 71 -6.73 -9.60 -10.43
CA ILE A 71 -7.17 -10.49 -9.35
C ILE A 71 -6.04 -11.49 -9.02
N PRO A 72 -5.56 -11.56 -7.76
CA PRO A 72 -4.45 -12.44 -7.41
C PRO A 72 -4.88 -13.91 -7.35
N PHE A 73 -4.06 -14.79 -7.91
CA PHE A 73 -4.20 -16.25 -7.82
C PHE A 73 -2.89 -16.91 -7.35
N GLY A 74 -3.01 -18.13 -6.81
CA GLY A 74 -1.85 -18.93 -6.40
C GLY A 74 -0.94 -18.18 -5.43
N GLU A 75 0.36 -18.15 -5.75
CA GLU A 75 1.40 -17.45 -4.96
C GLU A 75 1.02 -15.99 -4.70
N LYS A 76 0.49 -15.28 -5.72
CA LYS A 76 0.16 -13.85 -5.62
C LYS A 76 -0.95 -13.53 -4.62
N ARG A 77 -1.67 -14.54 -4.14
CA ARG A 77 -2.76 -14.38 -3.17
C ARG A 77 -2.32 -14.60 -1.72
N ILE A 78 -1.15 -15.20 -1.49
CA ILE A 78 -0.71 -15.67 -0.16
C ILE A 78 -0.51 -14.52 0.84
N CYS A 79 -0.17 -13.31 0.35
CA CYS A 79 -0.05 -12.12 1.19
C CYS A 79 -1.40 -11.55 1.68
N TYR A 80 -2.53 -11.96 1.11
CA TYR A 80 -3.85 -11.49 1.51
C TYR A 80 -4.56 -12.46 2.44
N SER A 81 -5.53 -11.95 3.19
CA SER A 81 -6.45 -12.80 3.97
C SER A 81 -7.08 -13.87 3.07
N PRO A 82 -7.21 -15.13 3.53
CA PRO A 82 -7.83 -16.20 2.74
C PRO A 82 -9.27 -15.93 2.27
N LYS A 83 -9.91 -14.89 2.84
CA LYS A 83 -11.26 -14.42 2.47
C LYS A 83 -11.27 -13.51 1.25
N VAL A 84 -10.18 -12.78 1.00
CA VAL A 84 -10.05 -11.80 -0.09
C VAL A 84 -10.10 -12.52 -1.44
N PHE A 85 -10.97 -12.06 -2.33
CA PHE A 85 -11.28 -12.68 -3.63
C PHE A 85 -11.67 -14.16 -3.54
N SER A 86 -12.30 -14.58 -2.42
CA SER A 86 -12.80 -15.94 -2.22
C SER A 86 -14.31 -16.05 -2.45
N GLY A 87 -14.77 -17.20 -2.91
CA GLY A 87 -16.20 -17.48 -3.05
C GLY A 87 -16.76 -17.12 -4.43
N ASP A 88 -18.08 -16.99 -4.51
CA ASP A 88 -18.84 -16.77 -5.74
C ASP A 88 -19.56 -15.41 -5.76
N ARG A 89 -19.30 -14.55 -4.77
CA ARG A 89 -19.92 -13.24 -4.62
C ARG A 89 -18.92 -12.23 -4.08
N HIS A 90 -18.81 -11.09 -4.75
CA HIS A 90 -17.92 -10.00 -4.36
C HIS A 90 -18.64 -8.66 -4.49
N LEU A 91 -18.27 -7.70 -3.64
CA LEU A 91 -18.75 -6.33 -3.73
C LEU A 91 -17.60 -5.35 -3.98
N LEU A 92 -17.68 -4.65 -5.11
CA LEU A 92 -16.80 -3.55 -5.43
C LEU A 92 -17.54 -2.24 -5.21
N CYS A 93 -16.84 -1.23 -4.70
CA CYS A 93 -17.39 0.10 -4.51
C CYS A 93 -16.35 1.16 -4.90
N VAL A 94 -16.82 2.21 -5.57
CA VAL A 94 -16.04 3.43 -5.77
C VAL A 94 -16.92 4.65 -5.51
N LYS A 95 -16.37 5.64 -4.82
CA LYS A 95 -17.08 6.86 -4.43
C LYS A 95 -16.15 8.06 -4.43
N LYS A 96 -16.60 9.20 -4.94
CA LYS A 96 -15.88 10.47 -4.81
C LYS A 96 -15.75 10.86 -3.34
N ALA A 97 -14.53 11.17 -2.93
CA ALA A 97 -14.27 11.63 -1.57
C ALA A 97 -14.84 13.04 -1.35
N ARG A 98 -15.33 13.30 -0.14
CA ARG A 98 -15.83 14.62 0.27
C ARG A 98 -14.68 15.47 0.81
N ALA A 99 -14.84 16.79 0.73
CA ALA A 99 -13.81 17.74 1.16
C ALA A 99 -13.34 17.53 2.61
N TYR A 100 -14.24 17.15 3.53
CA TYR A 100 -13.89 16.86 4.92
C TYR A 100 -13.10 15.56 5.10
N GLU A 101 -13.24 14.60 4.19
CA GLU A 101 -12.47 13.34 4.20
C GLU A 101 -11.06 13.58 3.64
N ILE A 102 -10.99 14.40 2.58
CA ILE A 102 -9.74 14.81 1.93
C ILE A 102 -8.90 15.65 2.91
N GLY A 103 -9.50 16.66 3.55
CA GLY A 103 -8.76 17.58 4.44
C GLY A 103 -8.44 17.05 5.85
N ALA A 104 -8.80 15.80 6.17
CA ALA A 104 -8.60 15.23 7.49
C ALA A 104 -7.13 14.92 7.78
N TYR A 105 -6.71 15.11 9.04
CA TYR A 105 -5.43 14.58 9.51
C TYR A 105 -5.54 13.06 9.70
N ARG A 106 -4.74 12.28 8.96
CA ARG A 106 -4.86 10.81 8.89
C ARG A 106 -3.52 10.17 8.50
N ASN A 107 -3.46 8.84 8.54
CA ASN A 107 -2.43 8.09 7.84
C ASN A 107 -2.63 8.25 6.32
N LEU A 108 -1.70 8.95 5.67
CA LEU A 108 -1.67 9.22 4.23
C LEU A 108 -0.98 8.12 3.43
N ALA A 109 -0.30 7.17 4.09
CA ALA A 109 0.34 6.03 3.46
C ALA A 109 -0.64 4.88 3.20
N LEU A 110 -1.70 4.74 4.00
CA LEU A 110 -2.64 3.62 3.94
C LEU A 110 -3.29 3.46 2.56
N ASN A 111 -3.02 2.33 1.90
CA ASN A 111 -3.73 1.87 0.71
C ASN A 111 -3.79 0.34 0.64
N VAL A 112 -4.90 -0.22 1.14
CA VAL A 112 -5.18 -1.66 1.06
C VAL A 112 -5.48 -2.13 -0.37
N ASN A 113 -5.72 -1.19 -1.29
CA ASN A 113 -6.01 -1.44 -2.69
C ASN A 113 -4.79 -1.19 -3.60
N ASP A 114 -3.59 -0.96 -3.05
CA ASP A 114 -2.36 -0.91 -3.83
C ASP A 114 -2.04 -2.29 -4.43
N GLN A 115 -1.30 -2.30 -5.52
CA GLN A 115 -0.86 -3.53 -6.17
C GLN A 115 0.52 -3.33 -6.78
N HIS A 116 1.35 -4.38 -6.73
CA HIS A 116 2.64 -4.39 -7.42
C HIS A 116 2.49 -3.95 -8.89
N GLY A 117 3.27 -2.94 -9.29
CA GLY A 117 3.24 -2.39 -10.65
C GLY A 117 2.18 -1.31 -10.90
N ASN A 118 1.38 -0.92 -9.90
CA ASN A 118 0.46 0.22 -9.99
C ASN A 118 1.22 1.53 -10.24
N GLU A 119 0.80 2.36 -11.19
CA GLU A 119 1.43 3.66 -11.50
C GLU A 119 0.47 4.86 -11.39
N VAL A 120 -0.80 4.61 -11.06
CA VAL A 120 -1.89 5.60 -11.26
C VAL A 120 -2.80 5.78 -10.05
N CYS A 121 -2.74 4.87 -9.06
CA CYS A 121 -3.60 4.89 -7.88
C CYS A 121 -2.75 5.11 -6.62
N TYR A 122 -2.83 6.27 -5.98
CA TYR A 122 -1.94 6.64 -4.88
C TYR A 122 -2.64 6.66 -3.52
N PRO A 123 -1.94 6.49 -2.39
CA PRO A 123 -0.50 6.28 -2.27
C PRO A 123 -0.09 4.90 -2.78
N ARG A 124 1.13 4.78 -3.30
CA ARG A 124 1.70 3.51 -3.74
C ARG A 124 3.07 3.26 -3.13
N ALA A 125 3.40 2.01 -2.89
CA ALA A 125 4.73 1.61 -2.46
C ALA A 125 5.50 0.93 -3.62
N SER A 126 6.79 1.23 -3.72
CA SER A 126 7.71 0.56 -4.65
C SER A 126 9.08 0.40 -4.00
N ALA A 127 9.85 -0.60 -4.42
CA ALA A 127 11.18 -0.83 -3.88
C ALA A 127 12.16 -1.18 -4.99
N ASN A 128 13.46 -0.94 -4.76
CA ASN A 128 14.50 -1.44 -5.67
C ASN A 128 14.71 -2.95 -5.56
N VAL A 129 14.14 -3.58 -4.53
CA VAL A 129 14.22 -5.01 -4.28
C VAL A 129 12.95 -5.53 -3.61
N GLU A 130 12.50 -6.69 -4.09
CA GLU A 130 11.50 -7.53 -3.44
C GLU A 130 12.03 -8.96 -3.42
N THR A 131 11.76 -9.71 -2.34
CA THR A 131 12.37 -11.03 -2.13
C THR A 131 11.86 -12.05 -3.15
N ARG A 132 12.67 -12.35 -4.17
CA ARG A 132 12.41 -13.38 -5.22
C ARG A 132 11.08 -13.21 -5.97
N GLY A 133 10.45 -12.03 -5.91
CA GLY A 133 9.12 -11.79 -6.46
C GLY A 133 7.98 -12.48 -5.69
N GLU A 134 8.22 -12.90 -4.45
CA GLU A 134 7.20 -13.47 -3.57
C GLU A 134 6.28 -12.37 -3.04
N SER A 135 4.96 -12.55 -3.20
CA SER A 135 3.91 -11.59 -2.84
C SER A 135 3.95 -11.18 -1.38
N VAL A 136 4.31 -12.11 -0.49
CA VAL A 136 4.45 -11.88 0.97
C VAL A 136 5.57 -10.91 1.35
N PHE A 137 6.45 -10.58 0.39
CA PHE A 137 7.59 -9.66 0.57
C PHE A 137 7.52 -8.41 -0.33
N ALA A 138 6.38 -8.17 -0.99
CA ALA A 138 6.16 -7.04 -1.87
C ALA A 138 6.10 -5.70 -1.13
N ALA A 139 6.48 -4.61 -1.79
CA ALA A 139 6.52 -3.28 -1.20
C ALA A 139 5.13 -2.80 -0.72
N MET A 140 4.06 -3.14 -1.46
CA MET A 140 2.67 -2.77 -1.14
C MET A 140 2.22 -3.24 0.25
N ASN A 141 2.79 -4.34 0.76
CA ASN A 141 2.44 -4.86 2.08
C ASN A 141 2.82 -3.87 3.20
N ALA A 142 3.81 -3.00 2.97
CA ALA A 142 4.22 -2.00 3.97
C ALA A 142 3.23 -0.84 4.14
N ILE A 143 2.15 -0.80 3.36
CA ILE A 143 1.13 0.25 3.43
C ILE A 143 -0.31 -0.28 3.47
N ASP A 144 -0.49 -1.57 3.74
CA ASP A 144 -1.80 -2.25 3.70
C ASP A 144 -2.60 -2.13 5.02
N GLY A 145 -1.98 -1.58 6.07
CA GLY A 145 -2.63 -1.37 7.37
C GLY A 145 -2.48 -2.53 8.35
N VAL A 146 -1.79 -3.61 7.98
CA VAL A 146 -1.53 -4.75 8.86
C VAL A 146 -0.29 -4.46 9.71
N THR A 147 -0.45 -4.44 11.03
CA THR A 147 0.63 -4.13 11.98
C THR A 147 1.09 -5.33 12.79
N GLU A 148 0.53 -6.51 12.53
CA GLU A 148 0.95 -7.75 13.18
C GLU A 148 2.31 -8.19 12.64
N ASN A 149 3.36 -7.94 13.42
CA ASN A 149 4.76 -8.04 13.00
C ASN A 149 5.54 -9.19 13.64
N ARG A 150 4.89 -10.09 14.40
CA ARG A 150 5.58 -11.10 15.23
C ARG A 150 5.91 -12.42 14.52
N SER A 151 5.76 -12.48 13.20
CA SER A 151 6.11 -13.63 12.37
C SER A 151 6.38 -13.14 10.94
N HIS A 152 6.69 -14.04 10.01
CA HIS A 152 6.84 -13.75 8.58
C HIS A 152 6.00 -14.69 7.71
N GLY A 153 5.86 -14.33 6.43
CA GLY A 153 5.31 -15.19 5.39
C GLY A 153 3.85 -14.87 5.07
N ALA A 154 3.00 -15.89 5.02
CA ALA A 154 1.60 -15.73 4.64
C ALA A 154 0.85 -14.75 5.55
N TRP A 155 -0.25 -14.20 5.04
CA TRP A 155 -1.13 -13.32 5.81
C TRP A 155 -1.46 -13.90 7.20
N PRO A 156 -1.43 -13.10 8.29
CA PRO A 156 -1.29 -11.65 8.34
C PRO A 156 0.15 -11.14 8.50
N TYR A 157 1.15 -11.92 8.11
CA TYR A 157 2.58 -11.61 8.37
C TYR A 157 3.36 -11.18 7.13
N ALA A 158 2.65 -10.69 6.12
CA ALA A 158 3.27 -10.11 4.94
C ALA A 158 4.04 -8.83 5.33
N SER A 159 5.07 -8.51 4.57
CA SER A 159 5.98 -7.39 4.84
C SER A 159 6.65 -6.96 3.54
N TRP A 160 7.44 -5.90 3.55
CA TRP A 160 8.47 -5.68 2.53
C TRP A 160 9.78 -6.34 2.97
N GLY A 161 10.34 -7.21 2.13
CA GLY A 161 11.58 -7.94 2.42
C GLY A 161 12.73 -7.57 1.50
N ILE A 162 13.89 -7.24 2.08
CA ILE A 162 15.05 -6.67 1.36
C ILE A 162 15.88 -7.66 0.54
N ASN A 163 15.56 -8.96 0.55
CA ASN A 163 16.33 -10.01 -0.15
C ASN A 163 17.86 -10.00 0.13
N ARG A 164 18.27 -9.62 1.34
CA ARG A 164 19.69 -9.46 1.75
C ARG A 164 20.46 -8.36 1.00
N GLN A 165 19.79 -7.47 0.29
CA GLN A 165 20.42 -6.37 -0.42
C GLN A 165 20.78 -5.24 0.55
N ASP A 166 22.04 -4.81 0.55
CA ASP A 166 22.55 -3.82 1.51
C ASP A 166 22.09 -2.39 1.18
N ASP A 167 21.88 -2.06 -0.09
CA ASP A 167 21.34 -0.76 -0.55
C ASP A 167 19.82 -0.80 -0.79
N ALA A 168 19.11 -1.68 -0.07
CA ALA A 168 17.67 -1.81 -0.19
C ALA A 168 16.96 -0.49 0.20
N ARG A 169 16.01 -0.07 -0.64
CA ARG A 169 15.19 1.11 -0.42
C ARG A 169 13.74 0.86 -0.82
N ILE A 170 12.83 1.42 -0.03
CA ILE A 170 11.39 1.44 -0.31
C ILE A 170 10.92 2.88 -0.38
N ARG A 171 10.17 3.19 -1.43
CA ARG A 171 9.62 4.51 -1.74
C ARG A 171 8.11 4.47 -1.65
N LEU A 172 7.56 5.46 -0.96
CA LEU A 172 6.15 5.76 -0.88
C LEU A 172 5.87 7.01 -1.70
N ASP A 173 5.11 6.86 -2.78
CA ASP A 173 4.66 7.99 -3.61
C ASP A 173 3.23 8.36 -3.21
N PHE A 174 3.01 9.65 -2.93
CA PHE A 174 1.67 10.16 -2.61
C PHE A 174 0.88 10.53 -3.87
N GLY A 175 1.52 10.74 -5.01
CA GLY A 175 0.87 11.18 -6.26
C GLY A 175 0.35 12.62 -6.25
N ARG A 176 0.36 13.27 -5.08
CA ARG A 176 0.05 14.69 -4.87
C ARG A 176 0.91 15.27 -3.74
N PRO A 177 1.03 16.60 -3.62
CA PRO A 177 1.66 17.22 -2.46
C PRO A 177 0.84 17.00 -1.19
N VAL A 178 1.51 16.58 -0.12
CA VAL A 178 0.94 16.36 1.21
C VAL A 178 1.78 17.07 2.27
N GLU A 179 1.13 17.47 3.36
CA GLU A 179 1.77 18.08 4.52
C GLU A 179 1.85 17.04 5.65
N VAL A 180 3.06 16.63 6.03
CA VAL A 180 3.32 15.54 6.99
C VAL A 180 4.20 16.01 8.14
N ASP A 181 4.00 15.43 9.32
CA ASP A 181 4.79 15.75 10.52
C ASP A 181 5.11 14.54 11.40
N THR A 182 4.57 13.36 11.08
CA THR A 182 4.76 12.15 11.89
C THR A 182 4.90 10.92 10.99
N ILE A 183 5.87 10.06 11.29
CA ILE A 183 6.06 8.73 10.69
C ILE A 183 6.02 7.69 11.81
N VAL A 184 5.33 6.57 11.58
CA VAL A 184 5.32 5.42 12.47
C VAL A 184 5.78 4.19 11.69
N LEU A 185 6.81 3.51 12.20
CA LEU A 185 7.38 2.31 11.58
C LEU A 185 7.07 1.09 12.43
N TYR A 186 6.68 0.01 11.76
CA TYR A 186 6.59 -1.33 12.34
C TYR A 186 7.60 -2.20 11.59
N THR A 187 8.73 -2.46 12.23
CA THR A 187 9.70 -3.45 11.73
C THR A 187 9.22 -4.87 12.07
N ARG A 188 9.59 -5.85 11.25
CA ARG A 188 9.27 -7.24 11.53
C ARG A 188 10.07 -7.73 12.74
N ALA A 189 9.39 -8.42 13.65
CA ALA A 189 9.90 -8.82 14.94
C ALA A 189 9.74 -10.33 15.18
N ASP A 190 9.99 -11.15 14.15
CA ASP A 190 10.02 -12.61 14.26
C ASP A 190 11.36 -13.09 14.84
N PHE A 191 11.63 -12.73 16.09
CA PHE A 191 12.88 -13.12 16.74
C PHE A 191 12.82 -14.55 17.29
N PRO A 192 13.90 -15.34 17.16
CA PRO A 192 15.25 -14.97 16.70
C PRO A 192 15.49 -15.22 15.19
N HIS A 193 14.45 -15.51 14.41
CA HIS A 193 14.56 -15.84 12.99
C HIS A 193 14.88 -14.62 12.10
N ASP A 194 14.50 -13.43 12.55
CA ASP A 194 14.74 -12.15 11.90
C ASP A 194 15.97 -11.40 12.41
N ASN A 195 16.43 -10.48 11.56
CA ASN A 195 17.29 -9.37 11.96
C ASN A 195 16.43 -8.10 12.04
N TRP A 196 17.03 -7.00 12.45
CA TRP A 196 16.40 -5.70 12.58
C TRP A 196 17.39 -4.62 12.14
N TRP A 197 16.90 -3.40 11.92
CA TRP A 197 17.76 -2.26 11.63
C TRP A 197 18.02 -1.48 12.91
N VAL A 198 19.28 -1.13 13.16
CA VAL A 198 19.64 -0.23 14.27
C VAL A 198 19.43 1.23 13.89
N ASP A 199 19.53 1.53 12.60
CA ASP A 199 19.36 2.89 12.05
C ASP A 199 18.98 2.82 10.57
N GLY A 200 18.61 3.95 10.01
CA GLY A 200 18.28 4.14 8.60
C GLY A 200 17.97 5.60 8.33
N LYS A 201 17.49 5.91 7.14
CA LYS A 201 17.15 7.27 6.75
C LYS A 201 15.86 7.34 5.96
N ILE A 202 15.08 8.40 6.19
CA ILE A 202 14.08 8.88 5.24
C ILE A 202 14.66 10.04 4.44
N THR A 203 14.63 9.93 3.12
CA THR A 203 14.80 11.05 2.20
C THR A 203 13.43 11.52 1.73
N PHE A 204 13.18 12.82 1.84
CA PHE A 204 11.94 13.45 1.42
C PHE A 204 12.06 14.05 0.01
N SER A 205 10.94 14.28 -0.67
CA SER A 205 10.93 14.87 -2.01
C SER A 205 11.47 16.30 -2.10
N ASP A 206 11.58 17.01 -0.98
CA ASP A 206 12.21 18.33 -0.89
C ASP A 206 13.75 18.26 -0.77
N GLY A 207 14.31 17.04 -0.77
CA GLY A 207 15.74 16.77 -0.62
C GLY A 207 16.22 16.76 0.83
N SER A 208 15.35 17.05 1.81
CA SER A 208 15.70 16.92 3.22
C SER A 208 15.74 15.46 3.67
N GLU A 209 16.47 15.21 4.74
CA GLU A 209 16.69 13.88 5.29
C GLU A 209 16.34 13.83 6.78
N MET A 210 15.92 12.66 7.25
CA MET A 210 15.66 12.36 8.66
C MET A 210 16.24 11.00 9.01
N GLN A 211 16.97 10.92 10.13
CA GLN A 211 17.48 9.66 10.66
C GLN A 211 16.36 8.84 11.30
N LEU A 212 16.48 7.51 11.25
CA LEU A 212 15.55 6.54 11.78
C LEU A 212 16.23 5.62 12.80
N PRO A 213 16.67 6.13 13.96
CA PRO A 213 17.18 5.26 15.01
C PRO A 213 16.07 4.30 15.46
N MET A 214 16.39 3.01 15.43
CA MET A 214 15.44 1.94 15.71
C MET A 214 15.96 1.08 16.87
N GLU A 215 15.04 0.32 17.47
CA GLU A 215 15.31 -0.58 18.58
C GLU A 215 14.75 -1.96 18.27
N LYS A 216 15.38 -3.01 18.81
CA LYS A 216 14.87 -4.38 18.72
C LYS A 216 13.56 -4.50 19.49
N SER A 217 12.44 -4.35 18.81
CA SER A 217 11.14 -4.20 19.45
C SER A 217 10.01 -4.77 18.59
N VAL A 218 8.97 -5.25 19.27
CA VAL A 218 7.67 -5.54 18.64
C VAL A 218 6.79 -4.29 18.55
N LEU A 219 7.14 -3.23 19.29
CA LEU A 219 6.40 -1.97 19.32
C LEU A 219 6.78 -1.07 18.14
N PRO A 220 5.89 -0.18 17.70
CA PRO A 220 6.21 0.79 16.67
C PRO A 220 7.26 1.81 17.10
N HIS A 221 8.02 2.30 16.12
CA HIS A 221 8.93 3.45 16.25
C HIS A 221 8.24 4.70 15.71
N THR A 222 7.99 5.69 16.56
CA THR A 222 7.31 6.94 16.19
C THR A 222 8.30 8.10 16.10
N PHE A 223 8.30 8.78 14.96
CA PHE A 223 9.14 9.93 14.67
C PHE A 223 8.28 11.14 14.35
N THR A 224 8.40 12.20 15.16
CA THR A 224 7.75 13.50 14.92
C THR A 224 8.79 14.52 14.49
N PHE A 225 8.46 15.37 13.54
CA PHE A 225 9.38 16.36 12.98
C PHE A 225 8.66 17.65 12.59
N GLU A 226 9.43 18.70 12.28
CA GLU A 226 8.83 19.91 11.71
C GLU A 226 8.11 19.58 10.42
N LYS A 227 6.87 20.05 10.34
CA LYS A 227 5.97 19.87 9.21
C LYS A 227 6.66 20.12 7.85
N LYS A 228 6.48 19.17 6.92
CA LYS A 228 7.05 19.18 5.57
C LYS A 228 5.97 19.00 4.51
N THR A 229 6.13 19.69 3.39
CA THR A 229 5.32 19.47 2.18
C THR A 229 6.10 18.60 1.21
N ILE A 230 5.61 17.38 0.98
CA ILE A 230 6.30 16.36 0.16
C ILE A 230 5.35 15.71 -0.84
N THR A 231 5.89 15.06 -1.87
CA THR A 231 5.15 14.25 -2.85
C THR A 231 5.53 12.76 -2.79
N TRP A 232 6.66 12.46 -2.16
CA TRP A 232 7.15 11.12 -1.88
C TRP A 232 8.11 11.16 -0.69
N LEU A 233 8.30 9.99 -0.07
CA LEU A 233 9.42 9.71 0.82
C LEU A 233 10.06 8.37 0.45
N GLU A 234 11.34 8.21 0.76
CA GLU A 234 12.09 6.98 0.52
C GLU A 234 12.84 6.59 1.80
N MET A 235 12.60 5.38 2.28
CA MET A 235 13.36 4.75 3.36
C MET A 235 14.54 3.98 2.77
N GLY A 236 15.76 4.30 3.21
CA GLY A 236 17.01 3.72 2.71
C GLY A 236 18.15 3.87 3.72
N ASP A 237 19.39 3.69 3.26
CA ASP A 237 20.61 3.74 4.08
C ASP A 237 20.52 2.86 5.34
N LEU A 238 19.93 1.66 5.19
CA LEU A 238 19.51 0.81 6.30
C LEU A 238 20.68 0.06 6.94
N ILE A 239 20.87 0.25 8.25
CA ILE A 239 21.96 -0.37 9.00
C ILE A 239 21.44 -1.57 9.77
N LYS A 240 21.79 -2.78 9.33
CA LYS A 240 21.43 -4.04 9.99
C LYS A 240 22.15 -4.18 11.34
N ALA A 241 21.47 -4.76 12.32
CA ALA A 241 22.13 -5.20 13.55
C ALA A 241 23.06 -6.40 13.28
N GLU A 242 23.96 -6.66 14.24
CA GLU A 242 24.91 -7.78 14.17
C GLU A 242 24.29 -9.15 14.48
N ASP A 243 22.96 -9.24 14.57
CA ASP A 243 22.25 -10.50 14.78
C ASP A 243 22.52 -11.49 13.62
N PRO A 244 22.59 -12.82 13.87
CA PRO A 244 22.98 -13.80 12.85
C PRO A 244 22.06 -13.91 11.64
N SER A 245 20.78 -13.55 11.79
CA SER A 245 19.84 -13.57 10.67
C SER A 245 20.21 -12.46 9.66
N PRO A 246 20.04 -12.67 8.35
CA PRO A 246 20.28 -11.63 7.37
C PRO A 246 19.02 -10.84 6.98
N PHE A 247 17.87 -11.10 7.62
CA PHE A 247 16.56 -10.71 7.10
C PHE A 247 15.82 -9.73 8.02
N PRO A 248 16.14 -8.43 8.01
CA PRO A 248 15.21 -7.41 8.47
C PRO A 248 14.11 -7.19 7.42
N ALA A 249 12.96 -6.71 7.88
CA ALA A 249 11.84 -6.38 7.02
C ALA A 249 10.98 -5.27 7.62
N LEU A 250 10.23 -4.59 6.76
CA LEU A 250 9.26 -3.57 7.16
C LEU A 250 7.86 -4.17 7.07
N THR A 251 7.19 -4.30 8.21
CA THR A 251 5.78 -4.73 8.24
C THR A 251 4.88 -3.60 7.79
N GLN A 252 5.07 -2.38 8.30
CA GLN A 252 4.20 -1.25 7.99
C GLN A 252 4.95 0.09 8.15
N ILE A 253 4.65 1.05 7.28
CA ILE A 253 4.96 2.47 7.44
C ILE A 253 3.67 3.27 7.42
N GLU A 254 3.46 4.07 8.45
CA GLU A 254 2.37 5.04 8.53
C GLU A 254 2.95 6.44 8.43
N VAL A 255 2.28 7.31 7.68
CA VAL A 255 2.72 8.70 7.50
C VAL A 255 1.53 9.59 7.80
N TYR A 256 1.57 10.30 8.91
CA TYR A 256 0.46 11.13 9.36
C TYR A 256 0.62 12.58 8.93
N GLY A 257 -0.49 13.13 8.50
CA GLY A 257 -0.55 14.46 7.90
C GLY A 257 -1.92 14.72 7.26
N LYS A 258 -1.96 15.72 6.40
CA LYS A 258 -3.15 16.09 5.60
C LYS A 258 -2.72 16.50 4.20
N GLU A 259 -3.69 16.71 3.31
CA GLU A 259 -3.38 17.28 2.00
C GLU A 259 -2.74 18.68 2.15
N ALA A 260 -1.78 18.99 1.28
CA ALA A 260 -1.21 20.33 1.22
C ALA A 260 -2.32 21.32 0.81
N ALA A 261 -2.34 22.51 1.41
CA ALA A 261 -3.22 23.56 0.95
C ALA A 261 -2.88 23.89 -0.51
N GLY A 262 -3.88 23.90 -1.40
CA GLY A 262 -3.68 24.41 -2.75
C GLY A 262 -3.27 25.88 -2.67
N ASN A 263 -2.15 26.23 -3.30
CA ASN A 263 -1.80 27.64 -3.57
C ASN A 263 -2.71 28.23 -4.63
#